data_AF-A0A838VZX5-F1
#
_entry.id   AF-A0A838VZX5-F1
#
_cell.length_a   1.000
_cell.length_b   1.000
_cell.length_c   1.000
_cell.angle_alpha   90.00
_cell.angle_beta   90.00
_cell.angle_gamma   90.00
#
_symmetry.space_group_name_H-M   'P 1'
#
loop_
_entity.id
_entity.type
_entity.pdbx_description
1 polymer ?
#
loop_
_entity_poly.entity_id
_entity_poly.type
_entity_poly.pdbx_seq_one_letter_code
_entity_poly.pdbx_strand_id
1 'polypeptide(L)'
;MNTKNISRLKASIATFILCLLATEAAYVQSYQNVSFLNVDFDTSFGRNDPFYRNYYFNVLDKINKGRYDSLARLGISSGNMKFLFKFSKYIYTKNNVLKIPRQATPRIPKIIHQIWLGSPFPEKYRHWQKTWQNMGPEWKYILWTDADIAKLPLKNRALYERSTNFGAKSDIARMEILYTYGGVYVDTDFECLKPQIFGELNHYYDFYTGMHPIDSGILLENALIASAPGNPIVKGYIDDLPANFARVHDVVQQTGPGFFTQVFLKHAPRNHKHIMLFPPTFLYPLGFSYSQSHKHLSANQIKQATLKRESLAIHWWEGSWWSNKSRPLTYN
;
A
#
# COMPACT_ATOMS: atom_id res chain seq x y z
N MET A 1 15.74 4.15 58.56
CA MET A 1 14.76 3.92 57.47
C MET A 1 14.01 2.63 57.75
N ASN A 2 12.68 2.66 57.76
CA ASN A 2 11.83 1.55 58.19
C ASN A 2 11.81 0.42 57.15
N THR A 3 11.86 -0.85 57.57
CA THR A 3 12.00 -2.04 56.71
C THR A 3 10.89 -2.18 55.65
N LYS A 4 9.69 -1.65 55.95
CA LYS A 4 8.55 -1.55 55.01
C LYS A 4 8.80 -0.61 53.81
N ASN A 5 9.63 0.42 53.95
CA ASN A 5 9.97 1.32 52.83
C ASN A 5 11.01 0.70 51.90
N ILE A 6 11.93 -0.11 52.45
CA ILE A 6 12.93 -0.83 51.66
C ILE A 6 12.28 -1.95 50.85
N SER A 7 11.30 -2.66 51.41
CA SER A 7 10.56 -3.71 50.68
C SER A 7 9.70 -3.14 49.55
N ARG A 8 9.02 -2.01 49.76
CA ARG A 8 8.27 -1.31 48.71
C ARG A 8 9.18 -0.79 47.60
N LEU A 9 10.34 -0.23 47.94
CA LEU A 9 11.30 0.24 46.94
C LEU A 9 11.88 -0.91 46.10
N LYS A 10 12.22 -2.04 46.74
CA LYS A 10 12.67 -3.25 46.04
C LYS A 10 11.60 -3.83 45.12
N ALA A 11 10.34 -3.86 45.55
CA ALA A 11 9.23 -4.31 44.71
C ALA A 11 9.03 -3.38 43.50
N SER A 12 9.08 -2.06 43.70
CA SER A 12 8.93 -1.09 42.61
C SER A 12 10.07 -1.14 41.59
N ILE A 13 11.31 -1.35 42.06
CA ILE A 13 12.48 -1.55 41.19
C ILE A 13 12.36 -2.88 40.44
N ALA A 14 11.92 -3.96 41.10
CA ALA A 14 11.71 -5.25 40.45
C ALA A 14 10.61 -5.18 39.37
N THR A 15 9.49 -4.48 39.63
CA THR A 15 8.45 -4.24 38.63
C THR A 15 8.98 -3.40 37.46
N PHE A 16 9.78 -2.37 37.73
CA PHE A 16 10.37 -1.54 36.68
C PHE A 16 11.37 -2.32 35.81
N ILE A 17 12.22 -3.15 36.43
CA ILE A 17 13.16 -4.05 35.74
C ILE A 17 12.40 -5.11 34.93
N LEU A 18 11.34 -5.71 35.49
CA LEU A 18 10.49 -6.67 34.76
C LEU A 18 9.78 -6.02 33.57
N CYS A 19 9.31 -4.78 33.71
CA CYS A 19 8.78 -4.00 32.58
C CYS A 19 9.86 -3.74 31.52
N LEU A 20 11.07 -3.33 31.92
CA LEU A 20 12.20 -3.12 31.02
C LEU A 20 12.59 -4.40 30.27
N LEU A 21 12.72 -5.53 30.98
CA LEU A 21 13.05 -6.83 30.40
C LEU A 21 11.93 -7.35 29.48
N ALA A 22 10.66 -7.14 29.84
CA ALA A 22 9.53 -7.47 28.98
C ALA A 22 9.50 -6.59 27.72
N THR A 23 9.86 -5.31 27.82
CA THR A 23 10.00 -4.42 26.66
C THR A 23 11.19 -4.79 25.78
N GLU A 24 12.31 -5.21 26.35
CA GLU A 24 13.49 -5.67 25.61
C GLU A 24 13.23 -7.01 24.90
N ALA A 25 12.58 -7.97 25.56
CA ALA A 25 12.21 -9.25 24.93
C ALA A 25 11.20 -9.05 23.78
N ALA A 26 10.18 -8.21 23.99
CA ALA A 26 9.24 -7.84 22.93
C ALA A 26 9.93 -7.10 21.77
N TYR A 27 10.91 -6.24 22.08
CA TYR A 27 11.71 -5.52 21.08
C TYR A 27 12.61 -6.47 20.28
N VAL A 28 13.35 -7.37 20.92
CA VAL A 28 14.21 -8.36 20.25
C VAL A 28 13.39 -9.31 19.36
N GLN A 29 12.23 -9.76 19.84
CA GLN A 29 11.33 -10.60 19.07
C GLN A 29 10.70 -9.85 17.88
N SER A 30 10.29 -8.58 18.06
CA SER A 30 9.84 -7.74 16.94
C SER A 30 10.95 -7.49 15.90
N TYR A 31 12.19 -7.28 16.34
CA TYR A 31 13.32 -6.98 15.47
C TYR A 31 13.67 -8.19 14.58
N GLN A 32 13.68 -9.40 15.15
CA GLN A 32 13.86 -10.62 14.36
C GLN A 32 12.75 -10.79 13.32
N ASN A 33 11.50 -10.51 13.68
CA ASN A 33 10.33 -10.63 12.81
C ASN A 33 10.35 -9.67 11.61
N VAL A 34 11.05 -8.53 11.68
CA VAL A 34 11.06 -7.52 10.59
C VAL A 34 12.44 -7.33 9.95
N SER A 35 13.50 -7.92 10.50
CA SER A 35 14.88 -7.80 10.01
C SER A 35 15.04 -8.16 8.52
N PHE A 36 14.26 -9.13 8.02
CA PHE A 36 14.32 -9.54 6.61
C PHE A 36 13.83 -8.46 5.63
N LEU A 37 13.11 -7.44 6.12
CA LEU A 37 12.66 -6.25 5.38
C LEU A 37 13.81 -5.26 5.12
N ASN A 38 15.00 -5.50 5.68
CA ASN A 38 16.18 -4.67 5.43
C ASN A 38 16.77 -4.94 4.04
N VAL A 39 16.12 -4.41 3.01
CA VAL A 39 16.60 -4.46 1.64
C VAL A 39 16.87 -3.04 1.17
N ASP A 40 17.97 -2.83 0.43
CA ASP A 40 18.28 -1.53 -0.16
C ASP A 40 17.16 -1.10 -1.13
N PHE A 41 16.78 0.17 -1.06
CA PHE A 41 15.68 0.72 -1.88
C PHE A 41 15.89 0.43 -3.36
N ASP A 42 17.09 0.67 -3.89
CA ASP A 42 17.33 0.54 -5.31
C ASP A 42 17.37 -0.93 -5.74
N THR A 43 17.85 -1.84 -4.88
CA THR A 43 17.73 -3.28 -5.09
C THR A 43 16.27 -3.71 -5.19
N SER A 44 15.42 -3.31 -4.24
CA SER A 44 13.98 -3.59 -4.25
C SER A 44 13.21 -2.84 -5.34
N PHE A 45 13.82 -1.82 -5.95
CA PHE A 45 13.30 -1.13 -7.13
C PHE A 45 13.72 -1.79 -8.46
N GLY A 46 14.61 -2.78 -8.42
CA GLY A 46 14.98 -3.58 -9.59
C GLY A 46 16.44 -3.45 -10.05
N ARG A 47 17.33 -2.74 -9.33
CA ARG A 47 18.73 -2.54 -9.74
C ARG A 47 19.45 -3.84 -10.08
N ASN A 48 19.25 -4.88 -9.28
CA ASN A 48 19.91 -6.19 -9.43
C ASN A 48 18.96 -7.28 -9.91
N ASP A 49 17.74 -6.92 -10.29
CA ASP A 49 16.77 -7.89 -10.76
C ASP A 49 17.04 -8.22 -12.25
N PRO A 50 17.17 -9.48 -12.65
CA PRO A 50 17.46 -9.84 -14.04
C PRO A 50 16.45 -9.29 -15.05
N PHE A 51 15.20 -9.13 -14.64
CA PHE A 51 14.12 -8.63 -15.48
C PHE A 51 14.02 -7.10 -15.41
N TYR A 52 14.04 -6.53 -14.20
CA TYR A 52 13.83 -5.10 -14.00
C TYR A 52 15.10 -4.24 -14.11
N ARG A 53 16.31 -4.82 -14.17
CA ARG A 53 17.57 -4.06 -14.21
C ARG A 53 17.64 -3.07 -15.38
N ASN A 54 17.23 -3.50 -16.57
CA ASN A 54 17.22 -2.64 -17.74
C ASN A 54 16.21 -1.50 -17.59
N TYR A 55 15.00 -1.82 -17.10
CA TYR A 55 14.00 -0.79 -16.75
C TYR A 55 14.56 0.20 -15.73
N TYR A 56 15.25 -0.28 -14.69
CA TYR A 56 15.86 0.55 -13.65
C TYR A 56 16.85 1.57 -14.22
N PHE A 57 17.82 1.14 -15.02
CA PHE A 57 18.81 2.08 -15.58
C PHE A 57 18.18 3.02 -16.61
N ASN A 58 17.23 2.54 -17.42
CA ASN A 58 16.50 3.38 -18.37
C ASN A 58 15.69 4.47 -17.65
N VAL A 59 15.02 4.09 -16.56
CA VAL A 59 14.23 5.01 -15.74
C VAL A 59 15.12 6.06 -15.09
N LEU A 60 16.25 5.65 -14.50
CA LEU A 60 17.21 6.58 -13.93
C LEU A 60 17.81 7.54 -14.95
N ASP A 61 18.16 7.06 -16.15
CA ASP A 61 18.68 7.91 -17.23
C ASP A 61 17.67 9.00 -17.60
N LYS A 62 16.41 8.62 -17.80
CA LYS A 62 15.32 9.54 -18.13
C LYS A 62 15.07 10.55 -17.01
N ILE A 63 15.07 10.12 -15.74
CA ILE A 63 14.93 11.00 -14.56
C ILE A 63 16.09 12.01 -14.49
N ASN A 64 17.32 11.56 -14.73
CA ASN A 64 18.51 12.40 -14.62
C ASN A 64 18.57 13.44 -15.73
N LYS A 65 18.23 13.06 -16.97
CA LYS A 65 18.23 13.95 -18.13
C LYS A 65 16.96 14.80 -18.27
N GLY A 66 15.95 14.60 -17.42
CA GLY A 66 14.67 15.32 -17.50
C GLY A 66 13.82 14.93 -18.72
N ARG A 67 14.11 13.80 -19.38
CA ARG A 67 13.52 13.37 -20.67
C ARG A 67 12.40 12.35 -20.51
N TYR A 68 11.66 12.41 -19.40
CA TYR A 68 10.63 11.41 -19.08
C TYR A 68 9.26 11.81 -19.64
N ASP A 69 9.21 12.32 -20.88
CA ASP A 69 7.98 12.89 -21.47
C ASP A 69 7.03 11.82 -22.03
N SER A 70 7.51 10.60 -22.28
CA SER A 70 6.69 9.52 -22.87
C SER A 70 5.60 8.97 -21.92
N LEU A 71 5.53 9.45 -20.67
CA LEU A 71 4.45 9.15 -19.72
C LEU A 71 3.57 10.37 -19.36
N ALA A 72 3.62 11.45 -20.15
CA ALA A 72 2.65 12.57 -20.03
C ALA A 72 1.18 12.11 -20.08
N ARG A 73 0.91 10.91 -20.62
CA ARG A 73 -0.39 10.22 -20.59
C ARG A 73 -0.90 9.91 -19.17
N LEU A 74 0.00 9.85 -18.18
CA LEU A 74 -0.33 9.65 -16.78
C LEU A 74 -0.51 10.97 -16.00
N GLY A 75 -0.58 12.13 -16.68
CA GLY A 75 -0.90 13.41 -16.04
C GLY A 75 0.11 13.92 -15.00
N ILE A 76 1.26 13.27 -14.84
CA ILE A 76 2.30 13.61 -13.87
C ILE A 76 3.52 14.16 -14.64
N SER A 77 3.96 15.38 -14.29
CA SER A 77 5.12 16.00 -14.92
C SER A 77 6.42 15.22 -14.64
N SER A 78 7.41 15.35 -15.54
CA SER A 78 8.75 14.76 -15.35
C SER A 78 9.41 15.20 -14.04
N GLY A 79 9.20 16.46 -13.63
CA GLY A 79 9.62 16.98 -12.33
C GLY A 79 8.97 16.25 -11.14
N ASN A 80 7.67 15.97 -11.22
CA ASN A 80 6.94 15.25 -10.18
C ASN A 80 7.40 13.79 -10.04
N MET A 81 7.74 13.11 -11.13
CA MET A 81 8.27 11.74 -11.07
C MET A 81 9.67 11.69 -10.47
N LYS A 82 10.57 12.61 -10.89
CA LYS A 82 11.90 12.73 -10.29
C LYS A 82 11.81 12.99 -8.79
N PHE A 83 10.89 13.87 -8.40
CA PHE A 83 10.62 14.13 -7.00
C PHE A 83 10.05 12.88 -6.30
N LEU A 84 9.03 12.22 -6.85
CA LEU A 84 8.42 11.03 -6.27
C LEU A 84 9.45 9.93 -6.02
N PHE A 85 10.31 9.62 -7.00
CA PHE A 85 11.35 8.61 -6.84
C PHE A 85 12.31 8.97 -5.69
N LYS A 86 12.86 10.20 -5.70
CA LYS A 86 13.78 10.67 -4.65
C LYS A 86 13.11 10.71 -3.27
N PHE A 87 11.86 11.18 -3.21
CA PHE A 87 11.10 11.28 -1.98
C PHE A 87 10.73 9.91 -1.43
N SER A 88 10.33 8.96 -2.27
CA SER A 88 10.05 7.58 -1.87
C SER A 88 11.32 6.92 -1.30
N LYS A 89 12.46 7.10 -1.97
CA LYS A 89 13.75 6.64 -1.46
C LYS A 89 14.11 7.26 -0.12
N TYR A 90 13.90 8.57 0.03
CA TYR A 90 14.13 9.28 1.30
C TYR A 90 13.24 8.74 2.42
N ILE A 91 11.92 8.65 2.20
CA ILE A 91 10.94 8.14 3.16
C ILE A 91 11.26 6.70 3.55
N TYR A 92 11.49 5.81 2.57
CA TYR A 92 11.87 4.43 2.84
C TYR A 92 13.14 4.33 3.69
N THR A 93 14.17 5.12 3.35
CA THR A 93 15.45 5.08 4.06
C THR A 93 15.36 5.64 5.48
N LYS A 94 14.58 6.71 5.68
CA LYS A 94 14.43 7.40 6.96
C LYS A 94 13.47 6.69 7.90
N ASN A 95 12.37 6.19 7.35
CA ASN A 95 11.28 5.57 8.11
C ASN A 95 11.37 4.05 8.10
N ASN A 96 12.48 3.47 7.64
CA ASN A 96 12.69 2.02 7.67
C ASN A 96 12.36 1.47 9.06
N VAL A 97 11.65 0.34 9.11
CA VAL A 97 11.16 -0.30 10.33
C VAL A 97 12.26 -0.53 11.38
N LEU A 98 13.51 -0.70 10.95
CA LEU A 98 14.67 -0.89 11.83
C LEU A 98 15.21 0.42 12.44
N LYS A 99 14.70 1.58 12.02
CA LYS A 99 15.18 2.92 12.42
C LYS A 99 14.16 3.72 13.22
N ILE A 100 12.91 3.29 13.25
CA ILE A 100 11.83 3.97 13.97
C ILE A 100 11.28 3.09 15.08
N PRO A 101 10.84 3.67 16.22
CA PRO A 101 10.37 2.87 17.34
C PRO A 101 8.97 2.29 17.08
N ARG A 102 8.81 1.01 17.41
CA ARG A 102 7.51 0.33 17.48
C ARG A 102 6.61 1.03 18.50
N GLN A 103 5.36 1.29 18.16
CA GLN A 103 4.40 1.83 19.11
C GLN A 103 3.72 0.73 19.92
N ALA A 104 3.35 1.02 21.17
CA ALA A 104 2.67 0.06 22.04
C ALA A 104 1.32 -0.38 21.46
N THR A 105 0.52 0.59 21.00
CA THR A 105 -0.75 0.36 20.31
C THR A 105 -0.57 0.52 18.80
N PRO A 106 -1.28 -0.26 17.97
CA PRO A 106 -1.22 -0.09 16.53
C PRO A 106 -1.80 1.27 16.14
N ARG A 107 -1.10 1.99 15.26
CA ARG A 107 -1.55 3.27 14.68
C ARG A 107 -2.62 3.06 13.61
N ILE A 108 -2.53 1.95 12.88
CA ILE A 108 -3.52 1.53 11.88
C ILE A 108 -4.36 0.39 12.48
N PRO A 109 -5.69 0.53 12.55
CA PRO A 109 -6.58 -0.53 13.03
C PRO A 109 -6.37 -1.86 12.26
N LYS A 110 -6.46 -2.99 12.96
CA LYS A 110 -6.38 -4.34 12.34
C LYS A 110 -7.69 -4.69 11.65
N ILE A 111 -8.04 -3.95 10.59
CA ILE A 111 -9.23 -4.17 9.78
C ILE A 111 -8.80 -4.32 8.32
N ILE A 112 -9.20 -5.40 7.67
CA ILE A 112 -9.06 -5.59 6.23
C ILE A 112 -10.35 -5.16 5.54
N HIS A 113 -10.21 -4.33 4.51
CA HIS A 113 -11.30 -3.90 3.65
C HIS A 113 -11.05 -4.38 2.22
N GLN A 114 -12.01 -5.10 1.65
CA GLN A 114 -12.10 -5.36 0.21
C GLN A 114 -13.45 -4.85 -0.30
N ILE A 115 -13.53 -4.46 -1.57
CA ILE A 115 -14.76 -3.94 -2.18
C ILE A 115 -15.08 -4.79 -3.40
N TRP A 116 -16.34 -5.24 -3.52
CA TRP A 116 -16.85 -5.87 -4.73
C TRP A 116 -18.26 -5.39 -5.05
N LEU A 117 -18.45 -4.89 -6.27
CA LEU A 117 -19.65 -4.16 -6.68
C LEU A 117 -20.25 -4.73 -7.97
N GLY A 118 -21.54 -4.51 -8.18
CA GLY A 118 -22.27 -4.81 -9.40
C GLY A 118 -22.63 -6.28 -9.62
N SER A 119 -22.14 -7.19 -8.78
CA SER A 119 -22.43 -8.62 -8.88
C SER A 119 -22.11 -9.36 -7.57
N PRO A 120 -22.55 -10.61 -7.39
CA PRO A 120 -22.03 -11.48 -6.35
C PRO A 120 -20.51 -11.68 -6.47
N PHE A 121 -19.84 -11.86 -5.33
CA PHE A 121 -18.38 -12.06 -5.30
C PHE A 121 -17.95 -13.33 -6.06
N PRO A 122 -17.05 -13.24 -7.06
CA PRO A 122 -16.67 -14.38 -7.91
C PRO A 122 -15.88 -15.47 -7.18
N GLU A 123 -16.18 -16.73 -7.49
CA GLU A 123 -15.47 -17.89 -6.93
C GLU A 123 -13.96 -17.84 -7.19
N LYS A 124 -13.57 -17.40 -8.39
CA LYS A 124 -12.15 -17.32 -8.78
C LYS A 124 -11.31 -16.41 -7.88
N TYR A 125 -11.90 -15.48 -7.13
CA TYR A 125 -11.17 -14.59 -6.21
C TYR A 125 -11.15 -15.08 -4.77
N ARG A 126 -11.89 -16.15 -4.44
CA ARG A 126 -11.97 -16.64 -3.05
C ARG A 126 -10.65 -17.13 -2.50
N HIS A 127 -9.80 -17.73 -3.31
CA HIS A 127 -8.51 -18.22 -2.83
C HIS A 127 -7.60 -17.07 -2.37
N TRP A 128 -7.61 -15.92 -3.07
CA TRP A 128 -6.93 -14.71 -2.64
C TRP A 128 -7.59 -14.04 -1.45
N GLN A 129 -8.93 -13.90 -1.47
CA GLN A 129 -9.71 -13.42 -0.32
C GLN A 129 -9.37 -14.21 0.97
N LYS A 130 -9.28 -15.54 0.86
CA LYS A 130 -8.96 -16.43 1.99
C LYS A 130 -7.63 -16.07 2.65
N THR A 131 -6.61 -15.67 1.87
CA THR A 131 -5.31 -15.27 2.43
C THR A 131 -5.42 -14.05 3.35
N TRP A 132 -6.32 -13.11 3.03
CA TRP A 132 -6.60 -11.93 3.85
C TRP A 132 -7.59 -12.19 4.98
N GLN A 133 -8.44 -13.21 4.87
CA GLN A 133 -9.27 -13.67 5.99
C GLN A 133 -8.44 -14.41 7.05
N ASN A 134 -7.35 -15.06 6.64
CA ASN A 134 -6.47 -15.83 7.50
C ASN A 134 -5.38 -14.98 8.21
N MET A 135 -5.62 -13.68 8.42
CA MET A 135 -4.67 -12.77 9.07
C MET A 135 -4.52 -13.01 10.59
N GLY A 136 -5.43 -13.80 11.17
CA GLY A 136 -5.47 -14.13 12.60
C GLY A 136 -6.66 -13.49 13.32
N PRO A 137 -6.93 -13.92 14.57
CA PRO A 137 -8.17 -13.59 15.29
C PRO A 137 -8.29 -12.11 15.69
N GLU A 138 -7.19 -11.37 15.75
CA GLU A 138 -7.20 -9.93 16.05
C GLU A 138 -7.66 -9.07 14.86
N TRP A 139 -7.74 -9.65 13.66
CA TRP A 139 -8.13 -8.93 12.45
C TRP A 139 -9.62 -9.06 12.18
N LYS A 140 -10.25 -7.93 11.87
CA LYS A 140 -11.60 -7.90 11.30
C LYS A 140 -11.49 -7.88 9.78
N TYR A 141 -12.20 -8.78 9.10
CA TYR A 141 -12.34 -8.74 7.64
C TYR A 141 -13.71 -8.19 7.24
N ILE A 142 -13.75 -7.30 6.25
CA ILE A 142 -14.99 -6.76 5.68
C ILE A 142 -14.89 -6.77 4.15
N LEU A 143 -15.83 -7.46 3.50
CA LEU A 143 -16.10 -7.30 2.08
C LEU A 143 -17.29 -6.35 1.93
N TRP A 144 -17.05 -5.17 1.38
CA TRP A 144 -18.09 -4.17 1.13
C TRP A 144 -18.78 -4.44 -0.20
N THR A 145 -20.11 -4.57 -0.16
CA THR A 145 -20.97 -4.74 -1.34
C THR A 145 -21.73 -3.45 -1.66
N ASP A 146 -22.45 -3.41 -2.79
CA ASP A 146 -23.32 -2.26 -3.12
C ASP A 146 -24.28 -1.89 -1.99
N ALA A 147 -24.88 -2.90 -1.33
CA ALA A 147 -25.82 -2.71 -0.23
C ALA A 147 -25.16 -2.11 1.02
N ASP A 148 -23.89 -2.40 1.25
CA ASP A 148 -23.12 -1.84 2.37
C ASP A 148 -22.69 -0.41 2.06
N ILE A 149 -22.17 -0.17 0.84
CA ILE A 149 -21.75 1.16 0.41
C ILE A 149 -22.94 2.14 0.36
N ALA A 150 -24.15 1.69 0.01
CA ALA A 150 -25.36 2.52 0.03
C ALA A 150 -25.68 3.08 1.42
N LYS A 151 -25.26 2.41 2.50
CA LYS A 151 -25.51 2.82 3.90
C LYS A 151 -24.46 3.77 4.46
N LEU A 152 -23.31 3.91 3.80
CA LEU A 152 -22.21 4.74 4.28
C LEU A 152 -22.48 6.24 4.05
N PRO A 153 -22.06 7.15 4.94
CA PRO A 153 -22.14 8.59 4.70
C PRO A 153 -20.94 9.07 3.86
N LEU A 154 -20.92 8.75 2.56
CA LEU A 154 -19.82 9.18 1.67
C LEU A 154 -19.91 10.69 1.41
N LYS A 155 -18.83 11.44 1.66
CA LYS A 155 -18.75 12.86 1.30
C LYS A 155 -18.92 13.06 -0.21
N ASN A 156 -18.33 12.17 -1.01
CA ASN A 156 -18.42 12.20 -2.47
C ASN A 156 -19.52 11.30 -3.05
N ARG A 157 -20.66 11.13 -2.34
CA ARG A 157 -21.81 10.31 -2.77
C ARG A 157 -22.25 10.56 -4.22
N ALA A 158 -22.41 11.82 -4.60
CA ALA A 158 -22.85 12.19 -5.94
C ALA A 158 -21.85 11.76 -7.03
N LEU A 159 -20.55 11.80 -6.76
CA LEU A 159 -19.51 11.35 -7.70
C LEU A 159 -19.50 9.82 -7.83
N TYR A 160 -19.66 9.13 -6.70
CA TYR A 160 -19.79 7.67 -6.66
C TYR A 160 -20.98 7.20 -7.51
N GLU A 161 -22.15 7.83 -7.34
CA GLU A 161 -23.37 7.45 -8.07
C GLU A 161 -23.29 7.79 -9.56
N ARG A 162 -22.65 8.91 -9.92
CA ARG A 162 -22.46 9.32 -11.31
C ARG A 162 -21.47 8.44 -12.07
N SER A 163 -20.53 7.78 -11.38
CA SER A 163 -19.56 6.90 -12.03
C SER A 163 -20.24 5.63 -12.55
N THR A 164 -20.00 5.28 -13.81
CA THR A 164 -20.46 4.01 -14.40
C THR A 164 -19.41 2.91 -14.33
N ASN A 165 -18.16 3.24 -13.99
CA ASN A 165 -17.06 2.29 -13.87
C ASN A 165 -16.91 1.81 -12.41
N PHE A 166 -16.96 0.49 -12.19
CA PHE A 166 -16.85 -0.09 -10.85
C PHE A 166 -15.47 0.10 -10.20
N GLY A 167 -14.39 0.20 -10.99
CA GLY A 167 -13.06 0.58 -10.51
C GLY A 167 -13.07 1.98 -9.91
N ALA A 168 -13.62 2.96 -10.65
CA ALA A 168 -13.75 4.32 -10.15
C ALA A 168 -14.68 4.42 -8.92
N LYS A 169 -15.79 3.65 -8.88
CA LYS A 169 -16.63 3.54 -7.68
C LYS A 169 -15.84 3.01 -6.47
N SER A 170 -15.05 1.96 -6.68
CA SER A 170 -14.20 1.35 -5.65
C SER A 170 -13.10 2.32 -5.18
N ASP A 171 -12.48 3.09 -6.08
CA ASP A 171 -11.51 4.14 -5.75
C ASP A 171 -12.09 5.22 -4.82
N ILE A 172 -13.33 5.64 -5.08
CA ILE A 172 -14.01 6.63 -4.22
C ILE A 172 -14.34 6.01 -2.86
N ALA A 173 -14.98 4.85 -2.86
CA ALA A 173 -15.44 4.20 -1.64
C ALA A 173 -14.28 3.81 -0.71
N ARG A 174 -13.16 3.29 -1.24
CA ARG A 174 -12.01 2.86 -0.42
C ARG A 174 -11.42 4.02 0.38
N MET A 175 -11.37 5.22 -0.19
CA MET A 175 -10.78 6.38 0.48
C MET A 175 -11.70 6.89 1.59
N GLU A 176 -13.01 6.94 1.36
CA GLU A 176 -14.02 7.30 2.37
C GLU A 176 -14.06 6.29 3.54
N ILE A 177 -13.94 4.98 3.22
CA ILE A 177 -13.84 3.90 4.21
C ILE A 177 -12.57 4.05 5.05
N LEU A 178 -11.40 4.20 4.41
CA LEU A 178 -10.13 4.36 5.12
C LEU A 178 -10.11 5.63 5.97
N TYR A 179 -10.70 6.72 5.50
CA TYR A 179 -10.77 7.96 6.28
C TYR A 179 -11.58 7.77 7.57
N THR A 180 -12.69 7.04 7.49
CA THR A 180 -13.61 6.82 8.60
C THR A 180 -13.11 5.77 9.58
N TYR A 181 -12.71 4.60 9.07
CA TYR A 181 -12.42 3.42 9.88
C TYR A 181 -10.92 3.16 10.06
N GLY A 182 -10.07 3.79 9.25
CA GLY A 182 -8.68 3.36 9.07
C GLY A 182 -8.61 1.97 8.46
N GLY A 183 -7.53 1.24 8.77
CA GLY A 183 -7.35 -0.15 8.36
C GLY A 183 -6.48 -0.32 7.14
N VAL A 184 -6.53 -1.51 6.55
CA VAL A 184 -5.83 -1.90 5.32
C VAL A 184 -6.88 -2.20 4.26
N TYR A 185 -6.97 -1.31 3.27
CA TYR A 185 -7.69 -1.60 2.03
C TYR A 185 -6.80 -2.43 1.12
N VAL A 186 -7.39 -3.42 0.46
CA VAL A 186 -6.73 -4.21 -0.57
C VAL A 186 -7.71 -4.65 -1.66
N ASP A 187 -7.29 -4.60 -2.93
CA ASP A 187 -8.09 -5.11 -4.05
C ASP A 187 -8.36 -6.62 -3.92
N THR A 188 -9.37 -7.13 -4.62
CA THR A 188 -9.84 -8.52 -4.47
C THR A 188 -8.93 -9.56 -5.15
N ASP A 189 -8.08 -9.10 -6.07
CA ASP A 189 -7.08 -9.86 -6.80
C ASP A 189 -5.66 -9.71 -6.23
N PHE A 190 -5.59 -9.56 -4.91
CA PHE A 190 -4.35 -9.54 -4.15
C PHE A 190 -4.21 -10.78 -3.28
N GLU A 191 -3.04 -11.41 -3.35
CA GLU A 191 -2.69 -12.49 -2.44
C GLU A 191 -1.79 -11.97 -1.31
N CYS A 192 -2.16 -12.24 -0.07
CA CYS A 192 -1.33 -12.00 1.11
C CYS A 192 -0.35 -13.17 1.30
N LEU A 193 0.96 -12.87 1.28
CA LEU A 193 2.03 -13.86 1.39
C LEU A 193 2.56 -13.97 2.82
N LYS A 194 2.48 -12.88 3.60
CA LYS A 194 3.03 -12.80 4.97
C LYS A 194 2.07 -12.07 5.93
N PRO A 195 0.91 -12.69 6.27
CA PRO A 195 -0.13 -12.06 7.07
C PRO A 195 0.36 -11.51 8.42
N GLN A 196 1.29 -12.22 9.06
CA GLN A 196 1.87 -11.86 10.35
C GLN A 196 2.62 -10.52 10.35
N ILE A 197 3.05 -10.04 9.18
CA ILE A 197 3.88 -8.83 9.07
C ILE A 197 3.03 -7.56 9.03
N PHE A 198 1.86 -7.58 8.40
CA PHE A 198 0.99 -6.41 8.33
C PHE A 198 0.58 -5.93 9.73
N GLY A 199 0.33 -6.85 10.65
CA GLY A 199 -0.04 -6.52 12.02
C GLY A 199 1.07 -5.76 12.73
N GLU A 200 2.31 -6.16 12.46
CA GLU A 200 3.50 -5.52 13.00
C GLU A 200 3.74 -4.15 12.35
N LEU A 201 3.64 -4.03 11.02
CA LEU A 201 3.78 -2.74 10.31
C LEU A 201 2.79 -1.67 10.82
N ASN A 202 1.58 -2.08 11.21
CA ASN A 202 0.58 -1.18 11.78
C ASN A 202 1.00 -0.56 13.12
N HIS A 203 2.00 -1.11 13.83
CA HIS A 203 2.60 -0.48 15.01
C HIS A 203 3.67 0.57 14.67
N TYR A 204 4.16 0.61 13.44
CA TYR A 204 5.22 1.54 13.03
C TYR A 204 4.68 2.72 12.22
N TYR A 205 3.62 2.51 11.45
CA TYR A 205 3.14 3.48 10.47
C TYR A 205 1.69 3.87 10.72
N ASP A 206 1.35 5.12 10.39
CA ASP A 206 -0.04 5.58 10.26
C ASP A 206 -0.50 5.71 8.80
N PHE A 207 0.42 5.48 7.86
CA PHE A 207 0.12 5.34 6.44
C PHE A 207 1.17 4.48 5.74
N TYR A 208 0.75 3.53 4.93
CA TYR A 208 1.64 2.92 3.95
C TYR A 208 0.93 2.48 2.67
N THR A 209 1.68 2.51 1.57
CA THR A 209 1.30 1.96 0.26
C THR A 209 2.56 1.49 -0.47
N GLY A 210 2.40 0.89 -1.64
CA GLY A 210 3.49 0.46 -2.51
C GLY A 210 3.69 1.36 -3.72
N MET A 211 4.93 1.37 -4.20
CA MET A 211 5.27 1.92 -5.49
C MET A 211 4.89 0.93 -6.60
N HIS A 212 4.42 1.47 -7.71
CA HIS A 212 4.13 0.74 -8.92
C HIS A 212 5.38 0.03 -9.48
N PRO A 213 5.21 -1.16 -10.11
CA PRO A 213 6.30 -1.80 -10.82
C PRO A 213 6.90 -0.93 -11.92
N ILE A 214 8.22 -0.97 -12.02
CA ILE A 214 8.96 -0.10 -12.92
C ILE A 214 8.74 -0.39 -14.41
N ASP A 215 8.30 -1.60 -14.75
CA ASP A 215 7.98 -2.02 -16.13
C ASP A 215 6.72 -1.34 -16.69
N SER A 216 6.05 -0.53 -15.86
CA SER A 216 4.74 0.03 -16.15
C SER A 216 4.62 1.51 -15.72
N GLY A 217 5.58 2.04 -14.95
CA GLY A 217 5.70 3.46 -14.62
C GLY A 217 6.28 3.75 -13.24
N ILE A 218 6.33 5.02 -12.85
CA ILE A 218 6.65 5.44 -11.46
C ILE A 218 5.45 6.20 -10.91
N LEU A 219 4.65 5.50 -10.12
CA LEU A 219 3.49 6.04 -9.44
C LEU A 219 3.31 5.30 -8.10
N LEU A 220 2.49 5.85 -7.22
CA LEU A 220 2.03 5.14 -6.04
C LEU A 220 0.74 4.40 -6.38
N GLU A 221 0.68 3.14 -5.99
CA GLU A 221 -0.50 2.35 -6.21
C GLU A 221 -1.56 2.61 -5.14
N ASN A 222 -2.82 2.49 -5.54
CA ASN A 222 -3.97 2.65 -4.63
C ASN A 222 -4.73 1.34 -4.40
N ALA A 223 -4.21 0.23 -4.94
CA ALA A 223 -4.79 -1.11 -4.80
C ALA A 223 -4.47 -1.79 -3.45
N LEU A 224 -3.48 -1.29 -2.70
CA LEU A 224 -3.26 -1.63 -1.29
C LEU A 224 -2.84 -0.36 -0.55
N ILE A 225 -3.70 0.10 0.36
CA ILE A 225 -3.44 1.28 1.19
C ILE A 225 -3.76 0.93 2.63
N ALA A 226 -2.81 1.16 3.53
CA ALA A 226 -3.06 1.11 4.95
C ALA A 226 -3.02 2.51 5.53
N SER A 227 -3.99 2.85 6.37
CA SER A 227 -4.11 4.20 6.90
C SER A 227 -4.76 4.23 8.28
N ALA A 228 -4.27 5.14 9.13
CA ALA A 228 -4.97 5.53 10.34
C ALA A 228 -6.26 6.30 9.99
N PRO A 229 -7.33 6.20 10.80
CA PRO A 229 -8.52 7.02 10.59
C PRO A 229 -8.14 8.51 10.63
N GLY A 230 -8.78 9.32 9.80
CA GLY A 230 -8.53 10.76 9.72
C GLY A 230 -7.23 11.17 9.02
N ASN A 231 -6.50 10.26 8.37
CA ASN A 231 -5.19 10.57 7.78
C ASN A 231 -5.25 11.71 6.75
N PRO A 232 -4.31 12.68 6.78
CA PRO A 232 -4.34 13.87 5.92
C PRO A 232 -4.18 13.57 4.42
N ILE A 233 -3.47 12.50 4.04
CA ILE A 233 -3.33 12.10 2.64
C ILE A 233 -4.68 11.60 2.11
N VAL A 234 -5.35 10.74 2.88
CA VAL A 234 -6.67 10.20 2.53
C VAL A 234 -7.71 11.33 2.51
N LYS A 235 -7.67 12.24 3.49
CA LYS A 235 -8.52 13.44 3.50
C LYS A 235 -8.29 14.30 2.25
N GLY A 236 -7.02 14.54 1.90
CA GLY A 236 -6.65 15.30 0.71
C GLY A 236 -7.21 14.68 -0.57
N TYR A 237 -7.25 13.35 -0.67
CA TYR A 237 -7.89 12.67 -1.80
C TYR A 237 -9.37 13.00 -1.86
N ILE A 238 -10.08 12.80 -0.76
CA ILE A 238 -11.54 13.03 -0.65
C ILE A 238 -11.88 14.49 -0.98
N ASP A 239 -11.07 15.44 -0.50
CA ASP A 239 -11.29 16.87 -0.68
C ASP A 239 -10.97 17.35 -2.10
N ASP A 240 -9.92 16.84 -2.74
CA ASP A 240 -9.50 17.25 -4.08
C ASP A 240 -10.26 16.53 -5.21
N LEU A 241 -10.90 15.39 -4.89
CA LEU A 241 -11.58 14.54 -5.88
C LEU A 241 -12.60 15.29 -6.75
N PRO A 242 -13.49 16.16 -6.22
CA PRO A 242 -14.47 16.87 -7.06
C PRO A 242 -13.84 17.65 -8.21
N ALA A 243 -12.75 18.36 -7.93
CA ALA A 243 -12.05 19.17 -8.93
C ALA A 243 -11.37 18.30 -9.99
N ASN A 244 -10.76 17.17 -9.58
CA ASN A 244 -10.12 16.26 -10.53
C ASN A 244 -11.15 15.48 -11.37
N PHE A 245 -12.23 15.03 -10.74
CA PHE A 245 -13.30 14.27 -11.39
C PHE A 245 -13.97 15.08 -12.50
N ALA A 246 -14.13 16.40 -12.32
CA ALA A 246 -14.71 17.28 -13.33
C ALA A 246 -13.81 17.49 -14.57
N ARG A 247 -12.49 17.30 -14.44
CA ARG A 247 -11.50 17.63 -15.47
C ARG A 247 -10.99 16.43 -16.26
N VAL A 248 -10.97 15.25 -15.63
CA VAL A 248 -10.31 14.06 -16.15
C VAL A 248 -11.33 12.93 -16.28
N HIS A 249 -11.26 12.14 -17.36
CA HIS A 249 -12.21 11.03 -17.61
C HIS A 249 -11.55 9.65 -17.73
N ASP A 250 -10.22 9.58 -17.79
CA ASP A 250 -9.50 8.32 -17.68
C ASP A 250 -9.51 7.84 -16.23
N VAL A 251 -9.93 6.60 -15.96
CA VAL A 251 -10.12 6.08 -14.59
C VAL A 251 -8.83 6.17 -13.77
N VAL A 252 -7.69 5.81 -14.37
CA VAL A 252 -6.38 5.83 -13.69
C VAL A 252 -6.02 7.25 -13.22
N GLN A 253 -6.37 8.26 -14.01
CA GLN A 253 -6.10 9.66 -13.71
C GLN A 253 -7.24 10.42 -13.02
N GLN A 254 -8.46 9.91 -13.07
CA GLN A 254 -9.64 10.53 -12.48
C GLN A 254 -9.78 10.16 -11.01
N THR A 255 -9.64 8.87 -10.70
CA THR A 255 -9.84 8.30 -9.36
C THR A 255 -8.73 7.33 -8.96
N GLY A 256 -8.05 6.73 -9.93
CA GLY A 256 -7.08 5.68 -9.70
C GLY A 256 -5.70 6.16 -9.24
N PRO A 257 -4.66 5.34 -9.46
CA PRO A 257 -3.37 5.54 -8.84
C PRO A 257 -2.60 6.77 -9.38
N GLY A 258 -2.97 7.29 -10.56
CA GLY A 258 -2.47 8.56 -11.09
C GLY A 258 -2.94 9.77 -10.27
N PHE A 259 -4.24 9.85 -9.97
CA PHE A 259 -4.77 10.90 -9.09
C PHE A 259 -4.26 10.76 -7.66
N PHE A 260 -4.26 9.53 -7.13
CA PHE A 260 -3.74 9.24 -5.80
C PHE A 260 -2.28 9.70 -5.62
N THR A 261 -1.44 9.48 -6.63
CA THR A 261 -0.06 9.97 -6.63
C THR A 261 0.02 11.49 -6.56
N GLN A 262 -0.82 12.21 -7.30
CA GLN A 262 -0.87 13.68 -7.26
C GLN A 262 -1.29 14.19 -5.87
N VAL A 263 -2.31 13.57 -5.28
CA VAL A 263 -2.77 13.87 -3.91
C VAL A 263 -1.64 13.63 -2.92
N PHE A 264 -0.96 12.49 -2.98
CA PHE A 264 0.15 12.19 -2.10
C PHE A 264 1.25 13.25 -2.22
N LEU A 265 1.63 13.60 -3.45
CA LEU A 265 2.63 14.63 -3.70
C LEU A 265 2.24 15.99 -3.12
N LYS A 266 0.95 16.33 -3.10
CA LYS A 266 0.43 17.60 -2.57
C LYS A 266 0.29 17.60 -1.05
N HIS A 267 -0.22 16.53 -0.45
CA HIS A 267 -0.68 16.49 0.94
C HIS A 267 0.22 15.69 1.90
N ALA A 268 1.11 14.82 1.40
CA ALA A 268 1.98 14.04 2.27
C ALA A 268 2.96 14.96 3.03
N PRO A 269 2.96 14.93 4.37
CA PRO A 269 3.90 15.73 5.15
C PRO A 269 5.33 15.26 4.87
N ARG A 270 6.22 16.20 4.57
CA ARG A 270 7.56 15.91 4.03
C ARG A 270 8.51 15.21 4.99
N ASN A 271 8.31 15.38 6.30
CA ASN A 271 9.19 14.85 7.35
C ASN A 271 8.45 13.94 8.34
N HIS A 272 7.31 13.36 7.95
CA HIS A 272 6.54 12.48 8.83
C HIS A 272 7.20 11.11 8.96
N LYS A 273 7.48 10.67 10.20
CA LYS A 273 8.25 9.45 10.49
C LYS A 273 7.45 8.16 10.36
N HIS A 274 6.12 8.27 10.28
CA HIS A 274 5.20 7.13 10.31
C HIS A 274 4.52 6.88 8.95
N ILE A 275 5.10 7.38 7.86
CA ILE A 275 4.70 7.07 6.48
C ILE A 275 5.69 6.07 5.88
N MET A 276 5.19 5.05 5.19
CA MET A 276 6.03 4.16 4.38
C MET A 276 5.56 4.07 2.93
N LEU A 277 6.50 4.19 2.01
CA LEU A 277 6.31 3.90 0.59
C LEU A 277 7.17 2.69 0.26
N PHE A 278 6.56 1.52 0.19
CA PHE A 278 7.28 0.29 -0.07
C PHE A 278 7.73 0.22 -1.54
N PRO A 279 9.01 -0.11 -1.82
CA PRO A 279 9.44 -0.42 -3.17
C PRO A 279 8.64 -1.60 -3.77
N PRO A 280 8.64 -1.77 -5.10
CA PRO A 280 7.80 -2.73 -5.79
C PRO A 280 7.90 -4.17 -5.23
N THR A 281 9.10 -4.69 -4.93
CA THR A 281 9.25 -6.10 -4.51
C THR A 281 8.49 -6.49 -3.23
N PHE A 282 8.06 -5.52 -2.41
CA PHE A 282 7.32 -5.79 -1.18
C PHE A 282 5.83 -6.04 -1.42
N LEU A 283 5.16 -5.18 -2.21
CA LEU A 283 3.70 -5.21 -2.38
C LEU A 283 3.25 -5.46 -3.83
N TYR A 284 4.12 -5.14 -4.79
CA TYR A 284 3.89 -5.27 -6.24
C TYR A 284 5.09 -5.98 -6.92
N PRO A 285 5.48 -7.19 -6.48
CA PRO A 285 6.61 -7.91 -7.09
C PRO A 285 6.34 -8.33 -8.54
N LEU A 286 5.07 -8.55 -8.90
CA LEU A 286 4.62 -8.83 -10.25
C LEU A 286 4.36 -7.52 -11.00
N GLY A 287 5.12 -7.28 -12.06
CA GLY A 287 4.93 -6.16 -12.97
C GLY A 287 3.69 -6.31 -13.84
N PHE A 288 3.03 -5.20 -14.16
CA PHE A 288 1.82 -5.23 -14.98
C PHE A 288 2.15 -5.70 -16.40
N SER A 289 3.15 -5.10 -17.07
CA SER A 289 3.60 -5.54 -18.40
C SER A 289 4.02 -7.02 -18.41
N TYR A 290 4.70 -7.49 -17.35
CA TYR A 290 5.04 -8.91 -17.20
C TYR A 290 3.81 -9.80 -17.07
N SER A 291 2.85 -9.46 -16.19
CA SER A 291 1.59 -10.19 -16.01
C SER A 291 0.84 -10.35 -17.34
N GLN A 292 0.76 -9.27 -18.12
CA GLN A 292 0.00 -9.27 -19.36
C GLN A 292 0.65 -10.11 -20.47
N SER A 293 1.99 -10.13 -20.53
CA SER A 293 2.76 -10.91 -21.52
C SER A 293 2.88 -12.39 -21.14
N HIS A 294 2.68 -12.75 -19.87
CA HIS A 294 2.91 -14.10 -19.34
C HIS A 294 1.65 -14.78 -18.79
N LYS A 295 0.47 -14.43 -19.30
CA LYS A 295 -0.81 -15.06 -18.90
C LYS A 295 -0.89 -16.58 -19.11
N HIS A 296 0.02 -17.13 -19.92
CA HIS A 296 0.15 -18.57 -20.17
C HIS A 296 0.89 -19.31 -19.05
N LEU A 297 1.61 -18.60 -18.17
CA LEU A 297 2.31 -19.19 -17.04
C LEU A 297 1.32 -19.51 -15.90
N SER A 298 1.59 -20.60 -15.20
CA SER A 298 0.89 -20.92 -13.95
C SER A 298 1.24 -19.93 -12.83
N ALA A 299 0.35 -19.80 -11.84
CA ALA A 299 0.59 -18.99 -10.65
C ALA A 299 1.92 -19.33 -9.95
N ASN A 300 2.31 -20.61 -9.90
CA ASN A 300 3.57 -21.04 -9.29
C ASN A 300 4.79 -20.56 -10.09
N GLN A 301 4.74 -20.63 -11.43
CA GLN A 301 5.82 -20.12 -12.27
C GLN A 301 5.97 -18.59 -12.12
N ILE A 302 4.85 -17.86 -12.09
CA ILE A 302 4.86 -16.41 -11.84
C ILE A 302 5.48 -16.09 -10.48
N LYS A 303 5.10 -16.81 -9.42
CA LYS A 303 5.65 -16.60 -8.08
C LYS A 303 7.14 -16.87 -8.02
N GLN A 304 7.60 -17.96 -8.63
CA GLN A 304 9.03 -18.30 -8.69
C GLN A 304 9.86 -17.23 -9.43
N ALA A 305 9.29 -16.62 -10.48
CA ALA A 305 9.97 -15.58 -11.25
C ALA A 305 10.00 -14.22 -10.53
N THR A 306 8.94 -13.87 -9.79
CA THR A 306 8.72 -12.49 -9.33
C THR A 306 8.94 -12.27 -7.85
N LEU A 307 8.61 -13.25 -7.00
CA LEU A 307 8.67 -13.06 -5.54
C LEU A 307 10.11 -12.95 -5.05
N LYS A 308 10.32 -12.04 -4.11
CA LYS A 308 11.56 -11.87 -3.37
C LYS A 308 11.35 -12.22 -1.91
N ARG A 309 12.44 -12.31 -1.14
CA ARG A 309 12.38 -12.66 0.28
C ARG A 309 11.49 -11.68 1.07
N GLU A 310 11.51 -10.41 0.69
CA GLU A 310 10.77 -9.32 1.30
C GLU A 310 9.33 -9.15 0.79
N SER A 311 8.89 -9.95 -0.20
CA SER A 311 7.52 -9.86 -0.72
C SER A 311 6.50 -10.23 0.36
N LEU A 312 5.60 -9.28 0.64
CA LEU A 312 4.53 -9.36 1.63
C LEU A 312 3.18 -9.69 0.99
N ALA A 313 2.98 -9.22 -0.24
CA ALA A 313 1.80 -9.46 -1.04
C ALA A 313 2.14 -9.45 -2.55
N ILE A 314 1.21 -9.93 -3.36
CA ILE A 314 1.29 -9.89 -4.82
C ILE A 314 -0.07 -9.50 -5.41
N HIS A 315 -0.07 -8.49 -6.29
CA HIS A 315 -1.21 -8.07 -7.09
C HIS A 315 -1.24 -8.88 -8.40
N TRP A 316 -2.39 -9.47 -8.74
CA TRP A 316 -2.51 -10.32 -9.93
C TRP A 316 -2.95 -9.59 -11.20
N TRP A 317 -3.34 -8.32 -11.10
CA TRP A 317 -3.67 -7.46 -12.24
C TRP A 317 -4.83 -8.01 -13.11
N GLU A 318 -5.86 -8.57 -12.49
CA GLU A 318 -6.99 -9.18 -13.21
C GLU A 318 -7.78 -8.17 -14.04
N GLY A 319 -7.80 -6.90 -13.63
CA GLY A 319 -8.33 -5.80 -14.42
C GLY A 319 -9.82 -5.95 -14.75
N SER A 320 -10.61 -6.50 -13.82
CA SER A 320 -12.07 -6.72 -13.97
C SER A 320 -12.87 -5.46 -14.28
N TRP A 321 -12.30 -4.27 -14.02
CA TRP A 321 -12.88 -2.96 -14.29
C TRP A 321 -12.60 -2.41 -15.70
N TRP A 322 -11.76 -3.07 -16.50
CA TRP A 322 -11.56 -2.68 -17.89
C TRP A 322 -12.79 -3.02 -18.72
N SER A 323 -13.28 -2.06 -19.50
CA SER A 323 -14.21 -2.37 -20.57
C SER A 323 -13.50 -3.20 -21.65
N ASN A 324 -14.23 -4.03 -22.41
CA ASN A 324 -13.68 -4.75 -23.56
C ASN A 324 -12.98 -3.84 -24.60
N LYS A 325 -13.21 -2.52 -24.56
CA LYS A 325 -12.60 -1.51 -25.44
C LYS A 325 -11.39 -0.79 -24.83
N SER A 326 -11.06 -1.04 -23.56
CA SER A 326 -10.06 -0.30 -22.79
C SER A 326 -9.04 -1.22 -22.10
N ARG A 327 -8.63 -2.31 -22.77
CA ARG A 327 -7.38 -2.96 -22.38
C ARG A 327 -6.26 -1.94 -22.56
N PRO A 328 -5.40 -1.71 -21.56
CA PRO A 328 -4.22 -0.88 -21.77
C PRO A 328 -3.47 -1.41 -22.97
N LEU A 329 -3.19 -0.54 -23.95
CA LEU A 329 -2.28 -0.86 -25.03
C LEU A 329 -1.02 -1.45 -24.39
N THR A 330 -0.62 -2.63 -24.83
CA THR A 330 0.65 -3.23 -24.44
C THR A 330 1.73 -2.18 -24.64
N TYR A 331 2.56 -1.96 -23.61
CA TYR A 331 3.75 -1.13 -23.72
C TYR A 331 4.72 -1.85 -24.66
N ASN A 332 4.60 -1.58 -25.96
CA ASN A 332 5.59 -1.97 -26.97
C ASN A 332 6.82 -1.07 -26.90
#